data_AF-A0A940IEM4-F1
#
_entry.id   AF-A0A940IEM4-F1
#
_cell.length_a   1.000
_cell.length_b   1.000
_cell.length_c   1.000
_cell.angle_alpha   90.00
_cell.angle_beta   90.00
_cell.angle_gamma   90.00
#
_symmetry.space_group_name_H-M   'P 1'
#
loop_
_entity.id
_entity.type
_entity.pdbx_description
1 polymer ?
#
loop_
_entity_poly.entity_id
_entity_poly.type
_entity_poly.pdbx_seq_one_letter_code
_entity_poly.pdbx_strand_id
1 'polypeptide(L)'
;MKRKIAIFASGSGTNFEALVRACERGDVNGEVVLMVCDKAGAKVIERAQNHGVPTFVFCAKDYPDKASFEREICGRLESAGAELVCLAGYMRIVGETLLGRYGGRILNIHPALLPSFKGAHAIDDAFAFGVKVFGVTVHLIDNTIDGGTIVAQSAFEYYGNDRDEVERRIHEVEHKLYPWALEEFIKGLPENV
;
A
#
# COMPACT_ATOMS: atom_id res chain seq x y z
N MET A 1 -3.01 22.51 4.73
CA MET A 1 -4.18 21.74 4.22
C MET A 1 -3.82 20.26 4.28
N LYS A 2 -4.79 19.39 4.56
CA LYS A 2 -4.56 17.93 4.57
C LYS A 2 -4.45 17.42 3.13
N ARG A 3 -3.55 16.47 2.88
CA ARG A 3 -3.40 15.81 1.58
C ARG A 3 -4.51 14.78 1.37
N LYS A 4 -5.18 14.79 0.21
CA LYS A 4 -6.21 13.78 -0.09
C LYS A 4 -5.59 12.48 -0.60
N ILE A 5 -5.90 11.37 0.06
CA ILE A 5 -5.28 10.06 -0.17
C ILE A 5 -6.35 9.03 -0.53
N ALA A 6 -6.10 8.24 -1.57
CA ALA A 6 -6.82 7.00 -1.82
C ALA A 6 -5.98 5.79 -1.40
N ILE A 7 -6.63 4.77 -0.83
CA ILE A 7 -5.95 3.55 -0.39
C ILE A 7 -6.53 2.34 -1.14
N PHE A 8 -5.65 1.50 -1.68
CA PHE A 8 -6.01 0.31 -2.45
C PHE A 8 -5.66 -0.93 -1.63
N ALA A 9 -6.59 -1.87 -1.52
CA ALA A 9 -6.37 -3.09 -0.76
C ALA A 9 -7.27 -4.24 -1.27
N SER A 10 -6.78 -5.49 -1.17
CA SER A 10 -7.51 -6.67 -1.70
C SER A 10 -7.94 -7.67 -0.62
N GLY A 11 -7.58 -7.45 0.64
CA GLY A 11 -7.65 -8.49 1.68
C GLY A 11 -8.07 -7.99 3.07
N SER A 12 -7.26 -8.32 4.07
CA SER A 12 -7.56 -8.09 5.50
C SER A 12 -7.68 -6.61 5.87
N GLY A 13 -6.95 -5.73 5.17
CA GLY A 13 -7.02 -4.28 5.33
C GLY A 13 -6.34 -3.73 6.59
N THR A 14 -5.35 -4.44 7.16
CA THR A 14 -4.65 -3.98 8.37
C THR A 14 -3.81 -2.72 8.12
N ASN A 15 -3.08 -2.67 7.00
CA ASN A 15 -2.36 -1.44 6.59
C ASN A 15 -3.30 -0.29 6.25
N PHE A 16 -4.44 -0.57 5.61
CA PHE A 16 -5.49 0.44 5.39
C PHE A 16 -5.92 1.09 6.71
N GLU A 17 -6.25 0.27 7.72
CA GLU A 17 -6.69 0.77 9.01
C GLU A 17 -5.57 1.53 9.74
N ALA A 18 -4.31 1.07 9.65
CA ALA A 18 -3.17 1.78 10.23
C ALA A 18 -3.01 3.20 9.66
N LEU A 19 -3.11 3.34 8.33
CA LEU A 19 -3.05 4.63 7.63
C LEU A 19 -4.22 5.55 7.98
N VAL A 20 -5.44 5.03 7.99
CA VAL A 20 -6.65 5.80 8.36
C VAL A 20 -6.52 6.33 9.79
N ARG A 21 -6.19 5.46 10.75
CA ARG A 21 -6.03 5.85 12.15
C ARG A 21 -4.92 6.88 12.34
N ALA A 22 -3.83 6.80 11.57
CA ALA A 22 -2.77 7.81 11.62
C ALA A 22 -3.25 9.18 11.11
N CYS A 23 -4.07 9.22 10.06
CA CYS A 23 -4.70 10.45 9.57
C CYS A 23 -5.71 11.04 10.58
N GLU A 24 -6.47 10.18 11.25
CA GLU A 24 -7.45 10.57 12.29
C GLU A 24 -6.77 11.16 13.53
N ARG A 25 -5.65 10.57 13.96
CA ARG A 25 -4.83 11.09 15.08
C ARG A 25 -4.04 12.34 14.73
N GLY A 26 -3.88 12.65 13.44
CA GLY A 26 -3.05 13.76 12.96
C GLY A 26 -1.56 13.45 12.90
N ASP A 27 -1.17 12.18 13.03
CA ASP A 27 0.22 11.72 12.81
C ASP A 27 0.62 11.87 11.34
N VAL A 28 -0.37 11.79 10.44
CA VAL A 28 -0.24 12.07 9.01
C VAL A 28 -1.13 13.26 8.69
N ASN A 29 -0.58 14.29 8.05
CA ASN A 29 -1.31 15.46 7.55
C ASN A 29 -2.09 15.11 6.26
N GLY A 30 -2.93 14.09 6.36
CA GLY A 30 -3.68 13.48 5.28
C GLY A 30 -5.14 13.25 5.63
N GLU A 31 -5.95 13.03 4.60
CA GLU A 31 -7.36 12.65 4.66
C GLU A 31 -7.58 11.50 3.68
N VAL A 32 -8.10 10.37 4.18
CA VAL A 32 -8.42 9.22 3.34
C VAL A 32 -9.79 9.44 2.71
N VAL A 33 -9.80 9.74 1.41
CA VAL A 33 -11.03 10.13 0.68
C VAL A 33 -11.67 8.99 -0.08
N LEU A 34 -10.94 7.90 -0.34
CA LEU A 34 -11.45 6.74 -1.06
C LEU A 34 -10.68 5.46 -0.70
N MET A 35 -11.41 4.38 -0.49
CA MET A 35 -10.85 3.02 -0.48
C MET A 35 -11.23 2.30 -1.77
N VAL A 36 -10.26 1.69 -2.45
CA VAL A 36 -10.47 0.90 -3.68
C VAL A 36 -10.14 -0.57 -3.39
N CYS A 37 -11.07 -1.46 -3.74
CA CYS A 37 -10.91 -2.90 -3.55
C CYS A 37 -11.32 -3.68 -4.80
N ASP A 38 -10.49 -4.63 -5.23
CA ASP A 38 -10.75 -5.50 -6.39
C ASP A 38 -11.42 -6.84 -6.02
N LYS A 39 -11.78 -7.00 -4.74
CA LYS A 39 -12.34 -8.25 -4.21
C LYS A 39 -13.58 -7.99 -3.36
N ALA A 40 -14.74 -8.40 -3.88
CA ALA A 40 -15.98 -8.43 -3.11
C ALA A 40 -15.83 -9.28 -1.84
N GLY A 41 -16.38 -8.81 -0.73
CA GLY A 41 -16.32 -9.49 0.57
C GLY A 41 -14.95 -9.44 1.28
N ALA A 42 -13.98 -8.67 0.78
CA ALA A 42 -12.74 -8.43 1.51
C ALA A 42 -13.00 -7.70 2.84
N LYS A 43 -12.34 -8.13 3.92
CA LYS A 43 -12.50 -7.56 5.28
C LYS A 43 -12.18 -6.07 5.34
N VAL A 44 -11.32 -5.56 4.43
CA VAL A 44 -11.04 -4.12 4.34
C VAL A 44 -12.29 -3.27 4.08
N ILE A 45 -13.33 -3.82 3.42
CA ILE A 45 -14.59 -3.11 3.15
C ILE A 45 -15.29 -2.75 4.47
N GLU A 46 -15.39 -3.71 5.40
CA GLU A 46 -15.97 -3.49 6.72
C GLU A 46 -15.14 -2.45 7.51
N ARG A 47 -13.81 -2.52 7.42
CA ARG A 47 -12.92 -1.54 8.06
C ARG A 47 -13.15 -0.14 7.52
N ALA A 48 -13.26 0.02 6.19
CA ALA A 48 -13.52 1.31 5.58
C ALA A 48 -14.86 1.90 6.02
N GLN A 49 -15.91 1.06 6.09
CA GLN A 49 -17.21 1.47 6.60
C GLN A 49 -17.16 1.91 8.06
N ASN A 50 -16.45 1.18 8.93
CA ASN A 50 -16.30 1.53 10.34
C ASN A 50 -15.61 2.89 10.56
N HIS A 51 -14.75 3.30 9.63
CA HIS A 51 -14.09 4.60 9.63
C HIS A 51 -14.83 5.66 8.78
N GLY A 52 -15.99 5.34 8.21
CA GLY A 52 -16.76 6.25 7.37
C GLY A 52 -16.10 6.60 6.02
N VAL A 53 -15.16 5.78 5.54
CA VAL A 53 -14.42 6.03 4.30
C VAL A 53 -15.23 5.54 3.09
N PRO A 54 -15.50 6.40 2.10
CA PRO A 54 -16.14 6.00 0.84
C PRO A 54 -15.37 4.85 0.18
N THR A 55 -16.10 3.86 -0.33
CA THR A 55 -15.50 2.63 -0.87
C THR A 55 -15.96 2.39 -2.30
N PHE A 56 -15.01 2.11 -3.19
CA PHE A 56 -15.26 1.59 -4.53
C PHE A 56 -14.78 0.14 -4.61
N VAL A 57 -15.72 -0.78 -4.84
CA VAL A 57 -15.43 -2.19 -5.04
C VAL A 57 -15.71 -2.55 -6.49
N PHE A 58 -14.80 -3.27 -7.13
CA PHE A 58 -14.98 -3.77 -8.48
C PHE A 58 -14.49 -5.22 -8.59
N CYS A 59 -14.95 -5.94 -9.61
CA CYS A 59 -14.39 -7.23 -9.99
C CYS A 59 -13.79 -7.08 -11.38
N ALA A 60 -12.50 -7.43 -11.55
CA ALA A 60 -11.82 -7.28 -12.84
C ALA A 60 -12.48 -8.09 -13.98
N LYS A 61 -13.23 -9.16 -13.65
CA LYS A 61 -13.96 -9.99 -14.63
C LYS A 61 -15.14 -9.27 -15.28
N ASP A 62 -15.62 -8.20 -14.65
CA ASP A 62 -16.74 -7.40 -15.17
C ASP A 62 -16.28 -6.39 -16.23
N TYR A 63 -14.98 -6.34 -16.52
CA TYR A 63 -14.37 -5.42 -17.48
C TYR A 63 -13.70 -6.19 -18.62
N PRO A 64 -13.71 -5.62 -19.84
CA PRO A 64 -13.11 -6.28 -21.00
C PRO A 64 -11.59 -6.39 -20.91
N ASP A 65 -10.93 -5.45 -20.23
CA ASP A 65 -9.49 -5.39 -20.07
C ASP A 65 -9.08 -4.58 -18.84
N LYS A 66 -7.77 -4.60 -18.54
CA LYS A 66 -7.17 -3.86 -17.43
C LYS A 66 -7.34 -2.35 -17.56
N ALA A 67 -7.12 -1.82 -18.76
CA ALA A 67 -7.23 -0.38 -19.01
C ALA A 67 -8.64 0.14 -18.72
N SER A 68 -9.67 -0.67 -18.91
CA SER A 68 -11.06 -0.30 -18.70
C SER A 68 -11.39 -0.12 -17.23
N PHE A 69 -11.01 -1.04 -16.35
CA PHE A 69 -11.22 -0.81 -14.91
C PHE A 69 -10.29 0.28 -14.36
N GLU A 70 -9.05 0.40 -14.86
CA GLU A 70 -8.14 1.47 -14.42
C GLU A 70 -8.66 2.86 -14.82
N ARG A 71 -9.32 3.01 -15.97
CA ARG A 71 -9.99 4.26 -16.35
C ARG A 71 -11.12 4.62 -15.39
N GLU A 72 -11.93 3.65 -14.99
CA GLU A 72 -12.97 3.90 -13.98
C GLU A 72 -12.35 4.29 -12.64
N ILE A 73 -11.33 3.56 -12.18
CA ILE A 73 -10.57 3.90 -10.98
C ILE A 73 -10.07 5.35 -11.05
N CYS A 74 -9.41 5.75 -12.14
CA CYS A 74 -8.96 7.14 -12.33
C CYS A 74 -10.11 8.14 -12.20
N GLY A 75 -11.27 7.88 -12.82
CA GLY A 75 -12.45 8.75 -12.70
C GLY A 75 -12.98 8.85 -11.26
N ARG A 76 -12.95 7.75 -10.49
CA ARG A 76 -13.32 7.75 -9.07
C ARG A 76 -12.32 8.53 -8.22
N LEU A 77 -11.03 8.36 -8.47
CA LEU A 77 -9.97 9.10 -7.77
C LEU A 77 -10.09 10.60 -8.03
N GLU A 78 -10.29 11.00 -9.28
CA GLU A 78 -10.49 12.41 -9.68
C GLU A 78 -11.75 12.99 -9.01
N SER A 79 -12.87 12.26 -9.01
CA SER A 79 -14.12 12.69 -8.36
C SER A 79 -13.99 12.85 -6.85
N ALA A 80 -13.19 12.00 -6.20
CA ALA A 80 -12.88 12.11 -4.77
C ALA A 80 -11.84 13.23 -4.47
N GLY A 81 -11.17 13.73 -5.51
CA GLY A 81 -10.06 14.68 -5.38
C GLY A 81 -8.80 14.06 -4.79
N ALA A 82 -8.59 12.75 -4.97
CA ALA A 82 -7.40 12.07 -4.48
C ALA A 82 -6.13 12.61 -5.17
N GLU A 83 -5.15 12.99 -4.37
CA GLU A 83 -3.87 13.53 -4.82
C GLU A 83 -2.76 12.48 -4.79
N LEU A 84 -2.83 11.55 -3.82
CA LEU A 84 -1.91 10.43 -3.62
C LEU A 84 -2.67 9.10 -3.57
N VAL A 85 -1.97 8.02 -3.96
CA VAL A 85 -2.46 6.65 -3.84
C VAL A 85 -1.51 5.83 -2.96
N CYS A 86 -2.06 5.05 -2.04
CA CYS A 86 -1.32 4.10 -1.22
C CYS A 86 -1.79 2.68 -1.51
N LEU A 87 -0.90 1.80 -1.95
CA LEU A 87 -1.16 0.38 -2.12
C LEU A 87 -0.88 -0.36 -0.80
N ALA A 88 -1.93 -0.80 -0.13
CA ALA A 88 -1.90 -1.43 1.18
C ALA A 88 -2.37 -2.90 1.07
N GLY A 89 -1.53 -3.73 0.43
CA GLY A 89 -1.89 -5.12 0.11
C GLY A 89 -2.86 -5.21 -1.08
N TYR A 90 -2.63 -4.38 -2.10
CA TYR A 90 -3.34 -4.47 -3.38
C TYR A 90 -2.67 -5.52 -4.27
N MET A 91 -3.41 -6.57 -4.62
CA MET A 91 -2.86 -7.77 -5.27
C MET A 91 -2.87 -7.71 -6.80
N ARG A 92 -2.96 -6.51 -7.38
CA ARG A 92 -2.89 -6.31 -8.83
C ARG A 92 -1.73 -5.40 -9.18
N ILE A 93 -1.01 -5.78 -10.23
CA ILE A 93 0.00 -4.93 -10.85
C ILE A 93 -0.70 -3.67 -11.37
N VAL A 94 -0.20 -2.50 -11.01
CA VAL A 94 -0.69 -1.22 -11.54
C VAL A 94 -0.25 -1.07 -13.00
N GLY A 95 -1.16 -0.67 -13.88
CA GLY A 95 -0.92 -0.51 -15.31
C GLY A 95 -0.58 0.92 -15.71
N GLU A 96 -0.23 1.05 -16.99
CA GLU A 96 0.09 2.34 -17.62
C GLU A 96 -1.05 3.36 -17.54
N THR A 97 -2.30 2.91 -17.46
CA THR A 97 -3.45 3.82 -17.36
C THR A 97 -3.43 4.57 -16.04
N LEU A 98 -3.22 3.85 -14.92
CA LEU A 98 -3.14 4.48 -13.60
C LEU A 98 -1.79 5.19 -13.40
N LEU A 99 -0.67 4.60 -13.85
CA LEU A 99 0.66 5.23 -13.79
C LEU A 99 0.73 6.51 -14.62
N GLY A 100 0.11 6.55 -15.81
CA GLY A 100 0.08 7.76 -16.65
C GLY A 100 -0.66 8.93 -16.00
N ARG A 101 -1.58 8.66 -15.07
CA ARG A 101 -2.32 9.69 -14.33
C ARG A 101 -1.68 10.02 -12.99
N TYR A 102 -1.22 9.02 -12.24
CA TYR A 102 -0.78 9.14 -10.85
C TYR A 102 0.73 8.85 -10.65
N GLY A 103 1.51 8.70 -11.71
CA GLY A 103 2.95 8.50 -11.63
C GLY A 103 3.65 9.52 -10.73
N GLY A 104 4.62 9.04 -9.94
CA GLY A 104 5.28 9.83 -8.89
C GLY A 104 4.41 10.14 -7.66
N ARG A 105 3.18 9.59 -7.57
CA ARG A 105 2.23 9.83 -6.48
C ARG A 105 1.59 8.55 -5.94
N ILE A 106 2.15 7.39 -6.27
CA ILE A 106 1.69 6.08 -5.81
C ILE A 106 2.77 5.45 -4.93
N LEU A 107 2.47 5.29 -3.65
CA LEU A 107 3.31 4.57 -2.70
C LEU A 107 2.83 3.13 -2.56
N ASN A 108 3.75 2.18 -2.45
CA ASN A 108 3.48 0.80 -2.10
C ASN A 108 4.29 0.37 -0.88
N ILE A 109 3.73 -0.53 -0.08
CA ILE A 109 4.46 -1.22 0.98
C ILE A 109 4.72 -2.67 0.58
N HIS A 110 5.95 -3.11 0.77
CA HIS A 110 6.42 -4.45 0.42
C HIS A 110 7.05 -5.14 1.64
N PRO A 111 6.65 -6.39 1.97
CA PRO A 111 7.09 -7.07 3.18
C PRO A 111 8.46 -7.75 3.03
N ALA A 112 9.41 -7.06 2.41
CA ALA A 112 10.82 -7.45 2.37
C ALA A 112 11.71 -6.22 2.23
N LEU A 113 13.00 -6.38 2.56
CA LEU A 113 14.03 -5.39 2.26
C LEU A 113 14.36 -5.44 0.76
N LEU A 114 13.62 -4.68 -0.05
CA LEU A 114 13.95 -4.51 -1.47
C LEU A 114 15.42 -4.06 -1.64
N PRO A 115 16.14 -4.58 -2.66
CA PRO A 115 15.64 -5.34 -3.81
C PRO A 115 15.44 -6.85 -3.59
N SER A 116 15.64 -7.38 -2.38
CA SER A 116 15.44 -8.80 -2.09
C SER A 116 13.95 -9.18 -2.02
N PHE A 117 13.65 -10.43 -2.42
CA PHE A 117 12.33 -11.07 -2.31
C PHE A 117 11.18 -10.24 -2.91
N LYS A 118 11.25 -9.92 -4.20
CA LYS A 118 10.15 -9.29 -4.95
C LYS A 118 8.98 -10.25 -5.17
N GLY A 119 7.79 -9.71 -5.41
CA GLY A 119 6.59 -10.47 -5.74
C GLY A 119 5.72 -10.81 -4.52
N ALA A 120 4.60 -11.48 -4.80
CA ALA A 120 3.52 -11.67 -3.83
C ALA A 120 3.84 -12.60 -2.65
N HIS A 121 4.91 -13.39 -2.74
CA HIS A 121 5.29 -14.42 -1.74
C HIS A 121 6.53 -14.03 -0.93
N ALA A 122 6.86 -12.74 -0.87
CA ALA A 122 8.10 -12.24 -0.27
C ALA A 122 8.38 -12.75 1.17
N ILE A 123 7.33 -12.84 2.01
CA ILE A 123 7.46 -13.36 3.38
C ILE A 123 7.85 -14.84 3.37
N ASP A 124 7.16 -15.64 2.54
CA ASP A 124 7.40 -17.07 2.42
C ASP A 124 8.79 -17.35 1.84
N ASP A 125 9.18 -16.58 0.82
CA ASP A 125 10.48 -16.70 0.16
C ASP A 125 11.63 -16.35 1.13
N ALA A 126 11.50 -15.24 1.88
CA ALA A 126 12.51 -14.83 2.86
C ALA A 126 12.63 -15.85 3.99
N PHE A 127 11.51 -16.35 4.49
CA PHE A 127 11.48 -17.36 5.55
C PHE A 127 12.09 -18.69 5.08
N ALA A 128 11.71 -19.17 3.89
CA ALA A 128 12.26 -20.40 3.30
C ALA A 128 13.76 -20.29 3.00
N PHE A 129 14.24 -19.11 2.59
CA PHE A 129 15.66 -18.85 2.39
C PHE A 129 16.45 -18.89 3.72
N GLY A 130 15.78 -18.65 4.85
CA GLY A 130 16.39 -18.72 6.17
C GLY A 130 17.13 -17.46 6.60
N VAL A 131 16.75 -16.28 6.07
CA VAL A 131 17.34 -15.00 6.50
C VAL A 131 17.16 -14.78 8.00
N LYS A 132 18.08 -14.03 8.60
CA LYS A 132 18.01 -13.63 10.03
C LYS A 132 17.63 -12.17 10.22
N VAL A 133 17.64 -11.41 9.13
CA VAL A 133 17.20 -10.02 9.08
C VAL A 133 16.06 -9.95 8.07
N PHE A 134 14.87 -9.62 8.56
CA PHE A 134 13.69 -9.35 7.78
C PHE A 134 13.47 -7.84 7.73
N GLY A 135 12.53 -7.40 6.91
CA GLY A 135 12.14 -6.00 6.93
C GLY A 135 11.03 -5.69 5.96
N VAL A 136 10.76 -4.40 5.87
CA VAL A 136 9.66 -3.83 5.10
C VAL A 136 10.20 -2.63 4.33
N THR A 137 9.77 -2.48 3.08
CA THR A 137 10.08 -1.33 2.25
C THR A 137 8.81 -0.57 1.90
N VAL A 138 8.83 0.76 2.04
CA VAL A 138 7.88 1.67 1.38
C VAL A 138 8.59 2.31 0.20
N HIS A 139 7.96 2.30 -0.98
CA HIS A 139 8.57 2.81 -2.21
C HIS A 139 7.53 3.50 -3.11
N LEU A 140 8.01 4.42 -3.92
CA LEU A 140 7.27 4.96 -5.06
C LEU A 140 7.31 3.95 -6.19
N ILE A 141 6.15 3.49 -6.64
CA ILE A 141 6.12 2.53 -7.74
C ILE A 141 6.38 3.21 -9.08
N ASP A 142 7.01 2.47 -9.98
CA ASP A 142 7.11 2.78 -11.40
C ASP A 142 6.46 1.65 -12.23
N ASN A 143 6.85 1.50 -13.49
CA ASN A 143 6.36 0.44 -14.37
C ASN A 143 7.02 -0.93 -14.11
N THR A 144 7.92 -1.04 -13.15
CA THR A 144 8.59 -2.27 -12.76
C THR A 144 7.94 -2.89 -11.52
N ILE A 145 7.96 -4.22 -11.44
CA ILE A 145 7.41 -4.94 -10.28
C ILE A 145 8.34 -4.74 -9.08
N ASP A 146 7.78 -4.25 -7.97
CA ASP A 146 8.49 -3.95 -6.73
C ASP A 146 9.83 -3.23 -6.98
N GLY A 147 9.78 -2.22 -7.85
CA GLY A 147 10.86 -1.28 -8.11
C GLY A 147 10.39 0.15 -7.97
N GLY A 148 11.15 1.09 -8.52
CA GLY A 148 11.01 2.51 -8.24
C GLY A 148 11.76 2.94 -6.97
N THR A 149 11.59 4.21 -6.60
CA THR A 149 12.40 4.86 -5.56
C THR A 149 12.00 4.39 -4.17
N ILE A 150 12.93 3.79 -3.44
CA ILE A 150 12.75 3.42 -2.04
C ILE A 150 12.59 4.70 -1.22
N VAL A 151 11.46 4.84 -0.52
CA VAL A 151 11.18 5.98 0.37
C VAL A 151 11.68 5.71 1.78
N ALA A 152 11.46 4.48 2.27
CA ALA A 152 11.84 4.09 3.61
C ALA A 152 11.99 2.57 3.71
N GLN A 153 12.86 2.14 4.62
CA GLN A 153 12.98 0.74 5.01
C GLN A 153 13.07 0.61 6.51
N SER A 154 12.56 -0.49 7.05
CA SER A 154 12.77 -0.88 8.44
C SER A 154 13.11 -2.36 8.50
N ALA A 155 14.17 -2.69 9.23
CA ALA A 155 14.67 -4.04 9.39
C ALA A 155 14.51 -4.51 10.84
N PHE A 156 14.37 -5.82 11.02
CA PHE A 156 14.38 -6.45 12.33
C PHE A 156 14.99 -7.85 12.26
N GLU A 157 15.59 -8.28 13.36
CA GLU A 157 16.15 -9.62 13.48
C GLU A 157 15.09 -10.63 13.92
N TYR A 158 15.14 -11.82 13.34
CA TYR A 158 14.34 -12.96 13.75
C TYR A 158 15.16 -14.25 13.67
N TYR A 159 15.30 -14.91 14.82
CA TYR A 159 16.06 -16.15 14.97
C TYR A 159 15.17 -17.38 15.22
N GLY A 160 13.85 -17.19 15.29
CA GLY A 160 12.90 -18.28 15.45
C GLY A 160 12.67 -19.08 14.16
N ASN A 161 11.66 -19.95 14.19
CA ASN A 161 11.30 -20.85 13.10
C ASN A 161 9.77 -20.94 12.88
N ASP A 162 9.01 -19.95 13.33
CA ASP A 162 7.58 -19.85 13.10
C ASP A 162 7.30 -18.80 12.02
N ARG A 163 6.75 -19.26 10.89
CA ARG A 163 6.40 -18.43 9.74
C ARG A 163 5.31 -17.41 10.09
N ASP A 164 4.34 -17.78 10.91
CA ASP A 164 3.24 -16.89 11.27
C ASP A 164 3.69 -15.85 12.30
N GLU A 165 4.69 -16.19 13.14
CA GLU A 165 5.32 -15.23 14.03
C GLU A 165 6.08 -14.15 13.25
N VAL A 166 6.87 -14.52 12.23
CA VAL A 166 7.57 -13.52 11.43
C VAL A 166 6.60 -12.66 10.63
N GLU A 167 5.51 -13.22 10.07
CA GLU A 167 4.48 -12.44 9.38
C GLU A 167 3.81 -11.42 10.31
N ARG A 168 3.46 -11.81 11.54
CA ARG A 168 2.93 -10.87 12.55
C ARG A 168 3.90 -9.72 12.82
N ARG A 169 5.20 -10.03 12.99
CA ARG A 169 6.24 -9.01 13.22
C ARG A 169 6.43 -8.09 12.01
N ILE A 170 6.37 -8.62 10.79
CA ILE A 170 6.37 -7.82 9.57
C ILE A 170 5.20 -6.83 9.59
N HIS A 171 3.98 -7.29 9.86
CA HIS A 171 2.81 -6.41 9.91
C HIS A 171 2.92 -5.34 11.01
N GLU A 172 3.47 -5.67 12.19
CA GLU A 172 3.72 -4.68 13.24
C GLU A 172 4.70 -3.57 12.80
N VAL A 173 5.68 -3.93 11.97
CA VAL A 173 6.62 -2.97 11.36
C VAL A 173 5.92 -2.16 10.26
N GLU A 174 5.14 -2.80 9.40
CA GLU A 174 4.37 -2.12 8.34
C GLU A 174 3.45 -1.03 8.91
N HIS A 175 2.72 -1.34 9.99
CA HIS A 175 1.75 -0.42 10.60
C HIS A 175 2.39 0.82 11.21
N LYS A 176 3.71 0.81 11.41
CA LYS A 176 4.50 1.96 11.87
C LYS A 176 5.20 2.65 10.71
N LEU A 177 5.84 1.87 9.83
CA LEU A 177 6.64 2.40 8.72
C LEU A 177 5.77 3.09 7.68
N TYR A 178 4.61 2.53 7.32
CA TYR A 178 3.80 3.08 6.23
C TYR A 178 3.25 4.48 6.56
N PRO A 179 2.60 4.70 7.72
CA PRO A 179 2.15 6.05 8.07
C PRO A 179 3.29 7.05 8.18
N TRP A 180 4.43 6.65 8.76
CA TRP A 180 5.61 7.51 8.86
C TRP A 180 6.13 7.91 7.48
N ALA A 181 6.32 6.94 6.58
CA ALA A 181 6.82 7.20 5.23
C ALA A 181 5.86 8.07 4.42
N LEU A 182 4.55 7.89 4.58
CA LEU A 182 3.55 8.74 3.94
C LEU A 182 3.62 10.18 4.44
N GLU A 183 3.78 10.41 5.74
CA GLU A 183 3.92 11.76 6.30
C GLU A 183 5.20 12.46 5.79
N GLU A 184 6.34 11.77 5.79
CA GLU A 184 7.58 12.32 5.26
C GLU A 184 7.47 12.60 3.76
N PHE A 185 6.78 11.74 3.01
CA PHE A 185 6.48 12.00 1.60
C PHE A 185 5.59 13.24 1.41
N ILE A 186 4.60 13.47 2.26
CA ILE A 186 3.72 14.64 2.22
C ILE A 186 4.48 15.95 2.51
N LYS A 187 5.47 15.91 3.42
CA LYS A 187 6.33 17.07 3.74
C LYS A 187 7.31 17.42 2.61
N GLY A 188 7.55 16.49 1.69
CA GLY A 188 8.61 16.55 0.69
C GLY A 188 9.86 15.90 1.24
N LEU A 189 10.17 14.69 0.75
CA LEU A 189 11.40 13.98 1.12
C LEU A 189 12.62 14.87 0.80
N PRO A 190 13.64 14.91 1.66
CA PRO A 190 14.88 15.60 1.35
C PRO A 190 15.49 15.04 0.05
N GLU A 191 16.10 15.90 -0.77
CA GLU A 191 16.62 15.63 -2.12
C GLU A 191 17.66 14.49 -2.25
N ASN A 192 17.98 13.77 -1.17
CA ASN A 192 19.00 12.73 -1.12
C ASN A 192 18.43 11.32 -0.87
N VAL A 193 17.22 11.05 -1.40
CA VAL A 193 16.67 9.70 -1.57
C VAL A 193 16.83 9.27 -3.03
#